data_AF-A0A0D7DZX6-F1
#
_entry.id   AF-A0A0D7DZX6-F1
#
_cell.length_a   1.000
_cell.length_b   1.000
_cell.length_c   1.000
_cell.angle_alpha   90.00
_cell.angle_beta   90.00
_cell.angle_gamma   90.00
#
_symmetry.space_group_name_H-M   'P 1'
#
loop_
_entity.id
_entity.type
_entity.pdbx_description
1 polymer ?
#
loop_
_entity_poly.entity_id
_entity_poly.type
_entity_poly.pdbx_seq_one_letter_code
_entity_poly.pdbx_strand_id
1 'polypeptide(L)'
;AFMLYRRRDIKRLFAYSSIEHMGIIVFAFGMGGPLANFAGLLHMVMHSLTKSAIFFAVGHIAQVKGTQSIARIRGLTETHPALGWGLVVGVVAIAGLPPLGIFMSEFLLVSSTFARQPWLALALVFGLLVAFGALTLRLTGVAFGEPRGSRAPVEASYVPMFAHLALVLIAGVYLPTPIVLWFQHVAKLLG
;
A
#
# COMPACT_ATOMS: atom_id res chain seq x y z
N ALA A 1 0.77 12.16 4.32
CA ALA A 1 1.53 11.42 5.37
C ALA A 1 1.18 11.81 6.82
N PHE A 2 1.38 13.03 7.31
CA PHE A 2 1.23 13.39 8.75
C PHE A 2 -0.09 12.99 9.43
N MET A 3 -1.21 13.09 8.71
CA MET A 3 -2.53 12.72 9.25
C MET A 3 -2.64 11.25 9.67
N LEU A 4 -1.79 10.36 9.14
CA LEU A 4 -1.73 8.94 9.49
C LEU A 4 -1.36 8.73 10.96
N TYR A 5 -0.43 9.52 11.50
CA TYR A 5 0.00 9.44 12.89
C TYR A 5 -1.12 9.72 13.88
N ARG A 6 -2.16 10.47 13.49
CA ARG A 6 -3.28 10.81 14.36
C ARG A 6 -4.45 9.83 14.28
N ARG A 7 -4.45 8.89 13.33
CA ARG A 7 -5.57 7.95 13.16
C ARG A 7 -5.55 6.89 14.26
N ARG A 8 -6.68 6.77 14.96
CA ARG A 8 -6.94 5.76 16.00
C ARG A 8 -7.84 4.63 15.51
N ASP A 9 -8.38 4.76 14.30
CA ASP A 9 -9.27 3.82 13.67
C ASP A 9 -8.56 3.18 12.46
N ILE A 10 -8.60 1.85 12.37
CA ILE A 10 -7.85 1.08 11.37
C ILE A 10 -8.37 1.32 9.95
N LYS A 11 -9.69 1.42 9.74
CA LYS A 11 -10.25 1.71 8.41
C LYS A 11 -9.89 3.12 7.97
N ARG A 12 -9.99 4.08 8.90
CA ARG A 12 -9.60 5.48 8.62
C ARG A 12 -8.10 5.59 8.35
N LEU A 13 -7.23 4.84 9.05
CA LEU A 13 -5.79 4.81 8.76
C LEU A 13 -5.53 4.44 7.29
N PHE A 14 -6.19 3.39 6.80
CA PHE A 14 -6.00 2.95 5.42
C PHE A 14 -6.70 3.83 4.39
N ALA A 15 -7.80 4.50 4.73
CA ALA A 15 -8.40 5.52 3.88
C ALA A 15 -7.50 6.74 3.71
N TYR A 16 -6.87 7.21 4.80
CA TYR A 16 -5.95 8.36 4.72
C TYR A 16 -4.64 8.01 3.98
N SER A 17 -4.19 6.75 4.00
CA SER A 17 -3.06 6.36 3.15
C SER A 17 -3.48 6.28 1.69
N SER A 18 -4.73 5.93 1.35
CA SER A 18 -5.20 6.09 -0.04
C SER A 18 -5.10 7.53 -0.52
N ILE A 19 -5.46 8.52 0.29
CA ILE A 19 -5.30 9.95 -0.07
C ILE A 19 -3.82 10.28 -0.34
N GLU A 20 -2.91 9.74 0.46
CA GLU A 20 -1.49 9.97 0.30
C GLU A 20 -0.94 9.36 -1.00
N HIS A 21 -1.30 8.12 -1.34
CA HIS A 21 -0.95 7.52 -2.63
C HIS A 21 -1.64 8.20 -3.84
N MET A 22 -2.86 8.69 -3.70
CA MET A 22 -3.47 9.54 -4.75
C MET A 22 -2.64 10.80 -4.98
N GLY A 23 -2.06 11.38 -3.91
CA GLY A 23 -1.09 12.47 -4.02
C GLY A 23 0.16 12.08 -4.83
N ILE A 24 0.69 10.86 -4.64
CA ILE A 24 1.81 10.34 -5.44
C ILE A 24 1.43 10.21 -6.91
N ILE A 25 0.23 9.70 -7.22
CA ILE A 25 -0.27 9.56 -8.59
C ILE A 25 -0.41 10.93 -9.26
N VAL A 26 -1.02 11.90 -8.57
CA VAL A 26 -1.14 13.28 -9.07
C VAL A 26 0.24 13.90 -9.30
N PHE A 27 1.18 13.67 -8.38
CA PHE A 27 2.56 14.12 -8.53
C PHE A 27 3.24 13.51 -9.77
N ALA A 28 3.04 12.20 -10.01
CA ALA A 28 3.61 11.50 -11.16
C ALA A 28 3.14 12.09 -12.50
N PHE A 29 1.82 12.29 -12.65
CA PHE A 29 1.28 12.91 -13.86
C PHE A 29 1.63 14.39 -13.97
N GLY A 30 1.74 15.10 -12.85
CA GLY A 30 2.20 16.49 -12.82
C GLY A 30 3.67 16.68 -13.22
N MET A 31 4.53 15.71 -12.89
CA MET A 31 5.94 15.69 -13.34
C MET A 31 6.05 15.50 -14.86
N GLY A 32 5.12 14.73 -15.44
CA GLY A 32 5.02 14.47 -16.87
C GLY A 32 6.21 13.73 -17.46
N GLY A 33 6.12 13.44 -18.75
CA GLY A 33 7.07 12.65 -19.51
C GLY A 33 6.84 11.14 -19.39
N PRO A 34 7.37 10.36 -20.35
CA PRO A 34 7.01 8.95 -20.50
C PRO A 34 7.28 8.10 -19.25
N LEU A 35 8.38 8.38 -18.53
CA LEU A 35 8.76 7.59 -17.36
C LEU A 35 7.89 7.90 -16.12
N ALA A 36 7.59 9.18 -15.87
CA ALA A 36 6.76 9.56 -14.72
C ALA A 36 5.30 9.17 -14.95
N ASN A 37 4.80 9.33 -16.19
CA ASN A 37 3.46 8.89 -16.57
C ASN A 37 3.32 7.36 -16.49
N PHE A 38 4.33 6.59 -16.94
CA PHE A 38 4.37 5.14 -16.75
C PHE A 38 4.32 4.77 -15.26
N ALA A 39 5.13 5.44 -14.44
CA ALA A 39 5.16 5.22 -13.00
C ALA A 39 3.80 5.51 -12.36
N GLY A 40 3.13 6.60 -12.75
CA GLY A 40 1.78 6.97 -12.29
C GLY A 40 0.73 5.90 -12.63
N LEU A 41 0.71 5.43 -13.88
CA LEU A 41 -0.19 4.35 -14.33
C LEU A 41 0.06 3.06 -13.55
N LEU A 42 1.33 2.64 -13.42
CA LEU A 42 1.68 1.46 -12.63
C LEU A 42 1.27 1.62 -11.16
N HIS A 43 1.50 2.80 -10.57
CA HIS A 43 1.14 3.09 -9.19
C HIS A 43 -0.38 2.99 -8.99
N MET A 44 -1.20 3.50 -9.91
CA MET A 44 -2.66 3.38 -9.84
C MET A 44 -3.13 1.92 -9.76
N VAL A 45 -2.60 1.06 -10.64
CA VAL A 45 -2.98 -0.36 -10.67
C VAL A 45 -2.50 -1.08 -9.41
N MET A 46 -1.22 -0.93 -9.07
CA MET A 46 -0.65 -1.58 -7.89
C MET A 46 -1.30 -1.10 -6.60
N HIS A 47 -1.62 0.19 -6.49
CA HIS A 47 -2.32 0.78 -5.35
C HIS A 47 -3.72 0.19 -5.20
N SER A 48 -4.47 0.12 -6.29
CA SER A 48 -5.83 -0.43 -6.29
C SER A 48 -5.85 -1.89 -5.84
N LEU A 49 -4.92 -2.71 -6.35
CA LEU A 49 -4.79 -4.11 -5.95
C LEU A 49 -4.39 -4.24 -4.47
N THR A 50 -3.37 -3.49 -4.05
CA THR A 50 -2.87 -3.53 -2.67
C THR A 50 -3.92 -3.08 -1.66
N LYS A 51 -4.65 -2.00 -1.97
CA LYS A 51 -5.72 -1.49 -1.11
C LYS A 51 -6.90 -2.42 -1.03
N SER A 52 -7.28 -3.06 -2.14
CA SER A 52 -8.31 -4.10 -2.14
C SER A 52 -7.95 -5.19 -1.12
N ALA A 53 -6.74 -5.75 -1.18
CA ALA A 53 -6.28 -6.74 -0.21
C ALA A 53 -6.33 -6.25 1.24
N ILE A 54 -5.84 -5.05 1.50
CA ILE A 54 -5.84 -4.45 2.85
C ILE A 54 -7.28 -4.25 3.36
N PHE A 55 -8.19 -3.74 2.55
CA PHE A 55 -9.57 -3.49 2.99
C PHE A 55 -10.35 -4.79 3.19
N PHE A 56 -10.05 -5.86 2.45
CA PHE A 56 -10.54 -7.21 2.77
C PHE A 56 -10.04 -7.66 4.15
N ALA A 57 -8.74 -7.58 4.40
CA ALA A 57 -8.15 -7.97 5.68
C ALA A 57 -8.76 -7.17 6.85
N VAL A 58 -8.77 -5.85 6.73
CA VAL A 58 -9.27 -4.92 7.75
C VAL A 58 -10.79 -5.06 7.96
N GLY A 59 -11.54 -5.37 6.91
CA GLY A 59 -12.97 -5.67 6.99
C GLY A 59 -13.24 -6.85 7.93
N HIS A 60 -12.57 -7.98 7.68
CA HIS A 60 -12.70 -9.17 8.52
C HIS A 60 -12.15 -8.99 9.93
N ILE A 61 -11.00 -8.31 10.07
CA ILE A 61 -10.44 -7.97 11.39
C ILE A 61 -11.46 -7.16 12.21
N ALA A 62 -12.11 -6.16 11.62
CA ALA A 62 -13.08 -5.33 12.30
C ALA A 62 -14.34 -6.11 12.73
N GLN A 63 -14.80 -7.05 11.90
CA GLN A 63 -15.92 -7.94 12.22
C GLN A 63 -15.58 -8.85 13.40
N VAL A 64 -14.45 -9.56 13.32
CA VAL A 64 -14.07 -10.57 14.32
C VAL A 64 -13.67 -9.94 15.65
N LYS A 65 -12.99 -8.79 15.62
CA LYS A 65 -12.64 -8.05 16.84
C LYS A 65 -13.79 -7.18 17.38
N GLY A 66 -14.87 -7.01 16.62
CA GLY A 66 -16.02 -6.18 17.00
C GLY A 66 -15.67 -4.70 17.20
N THR A 67 -14.57 -4.22 16.63
CA THR A 67 -14.10 -2.85 16.80
C THR A 67 -13.16 -2.45 15.68
N GLN A 68 -13.12 -1.14 15.38
CA GLN A 68 -12.17 -0.55 14.44
C GLN A 68 -11.05 0.24 15.18
N SER A 69 -11.11 0.31 16.51
CA SER A 69 -10.14 1.02 17.32
C SER A 69 -8.80 0.28 17.34
N ILE A 70 -7.75 0.89 16.79
CA ILE A 70 -6.39 0.34 16.72
C ILE A 70 -5.88 -0.04 18.12
N ALA A 71 -6.17 0.77 19.14
CA ALA A 71 -5.74 0.49 20.52
C ALA A 71 -6.32 -0.80 21.12
N ARG A 72 -7.38 -1.37 20.52
CA ARG A 72 -8.05 -2.60 20.97
C ARG A 72 -7.73 -3.82 20.10
N ILE A 73 -6.93 -3.65 19.05
CA ILE A 73 -6.54 -4.71 18.12
C ILE A 73 -5.03 -4.93 18.29
N ARG A 74 -4.62 -6.11 18.76
CA ARG A 74 -3.22 -6.48 19.01
C ARG A 74 -3.01 -7.99 18.87
N GLY A 75 -1.80 -8.41 18.50
CA GLY A 75 -1.45 -9.83 18.38
C GLY A 75 -2.25 -10.57 17.30
N LEU A 76 -2.53 -9.94 16.17
CA LEU A 76 -3.25 -10.58 15.07
C LEU A 76 -2.50 -11.75 14.45
N THR A 77 -1.16 -11.72 14.39
CA THR A 77 -0.37 -12.82 13.84
C THR A 77 -0.49 -14.11 14.66
N GLU A 78 -0.90 -13.99 15.93
CA GLU A 78 -1.15 -15.12 16.82
C GLU A 78 -2.64 -15.47 16.88
N THR A 79 -3.54 -14.47 17.00
CA THR A 79 -4.99 -14.75 17.12
C THR A 79 -5.63 -15.18 15.82
N HIS A 80 -5.23 -14.61 14.69
CA HIS A 80 -5.77 -14.90 13.36
C HIS A 80 -4.64 -14.87 12.32
N PRO A 81 -3.76 -15.88 12.29
CA PRO A 81 -2.50 -15.82 11.55
C PRO A 81 -2.64 -15.43 10.07
N ALA A 82 -3.64 -15.97 9.36
CA ALA A 82 -3.89 -15.64 7.96
C ALA A 82 -4.21 -14.15 7.74
N LEU A 83 -5.06 -13.55 8.59
CA LEU A 83 -5.38 -12.12 8.53
C LEU A 83 -4.22 -11.25 9.02
N GLY A 84 -3.54 -11.67 10.09
CA GLY A 84 -2.40 -10.97 10.66
C GLY A 84 -1.26 -10.86 9.65
N TRP A 85 -0.81 -11.98 9.11
CA TRP A 85 0.25 -12.01 8.10
C TRP A 85 -0.20 -11.42 6.76
N GLY A 86 -1.45 -11.65 6.34
CA GLY A 86 -2.01 -11.00 5.16
C GLY A 86 -2.00 -9.48 5.26
N LEU A 87 -2.36 -8.93 6.42
CA LEU A 87 -2.27 -7.49 6.68
C LEU A 87 -0.82 -7.01 6.73
N VAL A 88 0.09 -7.77 7.34
CA VAL A 88 1.53 -7.44 7.36
C VAL A 88 2.06 -7.33 5.94
N VAL A 89 1.82 -8.33 5.08
CA VAL A 89 2.24 -8.31 3.67
C VAL A 89 1.58 -7.16 2.91
N GLY A 90 0.29 -6.90 3.14
CA GLY A 90 -0.40 -5.75 2.55
C GLY A 90 0.22 -4.41 2.96
N VAL A 91 0.60 -4.24 4.23
CA VAL A 91 1.27 -3.02 4.69
C VAL A 91 2.70 -2.91 4.15
N VAL A 92 3.43 -4.02 4.05
CA VAL A 92 4.75 -4.05 3.42
C VAL A 92 4.65 -3.65 1.94
N ALA A 93 3.60 -4.11 1.24
CA ALA A 93 3.31 -3.71 -0.14
C ALA A 93 3.01 -2.22 -0.25
N ILE A 94 2.08 -1.70 0.55
CA ILE A 94 1.63 -0.31 0.44
C ILE A 94 2.68 0.68 0.95
N ALA A 95 3.59 0.24 1.83
CA ALA A 95 4.72 1.04 2.27
C ALA A 95 5.88 1.06 1.25
N GLY A 96 5.71 0.43 0.09
CA GLY A 96 6.66 0.52 -1.02
C GLY A 96 7.95 -0.26 -0.79
N LEU A 97 7.92 -1.43 -0.14
CA LEU A 97 9.12 -2.27 -0.01
C LEU A 97 9.32 -3.20 -1.22
N PRO A 98 10.57 -3.43 -1.66
CA PRO A 98 10.87 -4.43 -2.67
C PRO A 98 10.53 -5.85 -2.16
N PRO A 99 10.13 -6.79 -3.05
CA PRO A 99 10.04 -6.68 -4.51
C PRO A 99 8.61 -6.36 -5.01
N LEU A 100 7.83 -5.55 -4.30
CA LEU A 100 6.39 -5.39 -4.58
C LEU A 100 6.11 -4.30 -5.63
N GLY A 101 5.02 -4.41 -6.39
CA GLY A 101 4.75 -3.50 -7.52
C GLY A 101 4.66 -2.01 -7.15
N ILE A 102 4.24 -1.68 -5.93
CA ILE A 102 4.26 -0.30 -5.41
C ILE A 102 5.69 0.26 -5.40
N PHE A 103 6.66 -0.51 -4.88
CA PHE A 103 8.07 -0.12 -4.86
C PHE A 103 8.58 0.21 -6.26
N MET A 104 8.26 -0.62 -7.27
CA MET A 104 8.68 -0.37 -8.64
C MET A 104 8.18 1.00 -9.15
N SER A 105 6.89 1.28 -8.95
CA SER A 105 6.32 2.57 -9.36
C SER A 105 6.92 3.77 -8.63
N GLU A 106 7.12 3.67 -7.31
CA GLU A 106 7.73 4.74 -6.51
C GLU A 106 9.20 4.95 -6.87
N PHE A 107 9.95 3.87 -7.08
CA PHE A 107 11.35 3.92 -7.48
C PHE A 107 11.53 4.62 -8.84
N LEU A 108 10.70 4.27 -9.84
CA LEU A 108 10.73 4.91 -11.15
C LEU A 108 10.37 6.40 -11.05
N LEU A 109 9.34 6.74 -10.27
CA LEU A 109 8.93 8.11 -10.06
C LEU A 109 10.00 8.94 -9.35
N VAL A 110 10.53 8.43 -8.25
CA VAL A 110 11.61 9.09 -7.48
C VAL A 110 12.84 9.27 -8.34
N SER A 111 13.26 8.25 -9.10
CA SER A 111 14.42 8.33 -9.99
C SER A 111 14.23 9.38 -11.10
N SER A 112 13.07 9.38 -11.76
CA SER A 112 12.70 10.39 -12.77
C SER A 112 12.69 11.81 -12.19
N THR A 113 12.17 11.94 -10.97
CA THR A 113 12.06 13.23 -10.27
C THR A 113 13.42 13.73 -9.83
N PHE A 114 14.30 12.87 -9.30
CA PHE A 114 15.67 13.27 -8.96
C PHE A 114 16.45 13.79 -10.17
N ALA A 115 16.30 13.14 -11.33
CA ALA A 115 16.98 13.53 -12.54
C ALA A 115 16.51 14.87 -13.12
N ARG A 116 15.22 15.23 -12.91
CA ARG A 116 14.59 16.41 -13.55
C ARG A 116 14.34 17.58 -12.60
N GLN A 117 14.01 17.29 -11.35
CA GLN A 117 13.53 18.24 -10.34
C GLN A 117 13.98 17.79 -8.92
N PRO A 118 15.28 17.86 -8.59
CA PRO A 118 15.84 17.28 -7.37
C PRO A 118 15.21 17.83 -6.08
N TRP A 119 14.84 19.11 -6.05
CA TRP A 119 14.16 19.70 -4.88
C TRP A 119 12.77 19.09 -4.63
N LEU A 120 12.03 18.79 -5.70
CA LEU A 120 10.75 18.10 -5.59
C LEU A 120 10.95 16.63 -5.19
N ALA A 121 12.03 16.00 -5.64
CA ALA A 121 12.37 14.63 -5.24
C ALA A 121 12.59 14.52 -3.72
N LEU A 122 13.26 15.51 -3.11
CA LEU A 122 13.43 15.56 -1.65
C LEU A 122 12.09 15.62 -0.92
N ALA A 123 11.16 16.46 -1.39
CA ALA A 123 9.82 16.56 -0.81
C ALA A 123 9.03 15.25 -0.94
N LEU A 124 9.10 14.59 -2.12
CA LEU A 124 8.46 13.31 -2.37
C LEU A 124 9.02 12.21 -1.44
N VAL A 125 10.34 12.05 -1.40
CA VAL A 125 11.01 11.05 -0.54
C VAL A 125 10.71 11.29 0.93
N PHE A 126 10.72 12.55 1.38
CA PHE A 126 10.35 12.88 2.74
C PHE A 126 8.89 12.46 3.05
N GLY A 127 7.96 12.73 2.13
CA GLY A 127 6.57 12.28 2.25
C GLY A 127 6.45 10.77 2.40
N LEU A 128 7.14 10.01 1.55
CA LEU A 128 7.20 8.55 1.57
C LEU A 128 7.75 8.02 2.91
N LEU A 129 8.86 8.58 3.39
CA LEU A 129 9.46 8.20 4.68
C LEU A 129 8.52 8.46 5.88
N VAL A 130 7.82 9.60 5.88
CA VAL A 130 6.85 9.92 6.92
C VAL A 130 5.67 8.94 6.88
N ALA A 131 5.19 8.55 5.69
CA ALA A 131 4.13 7.57 5.53
C ALA A 131 4.56 6.16 5.97
N PHE A 132 5.75 5.72 5.54
CA PHE A 132 6.38 4.45 5.95
C PHE A 132 6.48 4.35 7.47
N GLY A 133 6.97 5.39 8.15
CA GLY A 133 7.08 5.43 9.60
C GLY A 133 5.71 5.28 10.28
N ALA A 134 4.70 6.01 9.81
CA ALA A 134 3.34 5.93 10.37
C ALA A 134 2.75 4.52 10.23
N LEU A 135 2.86 3.94 9.03
CA LEU A 135 2.30 2.63 8.72
C LEU A 135 2.98 1.53 9.53
N THR A 136 4.32 1.55 9.61
CA THR A 136 5.11 0.56 10.37
C THR A 136 4.81 0.63 11.87
N LEU A 137 4.75 1.83 12.45
CA LEU A 137 4.40 2.02 13.87
C LEU A 137 2.98 1.54 14.19
N ARG A 138 2.01 1.78 13.29
CA ARG A 138 0.63 1.34 13.49
C ARG A 138 0.47 -0.16 13.27
N LEU A 139 1.14 -0.71 12.25
CA LEU A 139 1.12 -2.14 11.95
C LEU A 139 1.69 -2.95 13.11
N THR A 140 2.86 -2.56 13.63
CA THR A 140 3.54 -3.32 14.69
C THR A 140 2.66 -3.48 15.93
N GLY A 141 1.97 -2.41 16.34
CA GLY A 141 1.03 -2.46 17.47
C GLY A 141 -0.22 -3.30 17.21
N VAL A 142 -0.64 -3.45 15.94
CA VAL A 142 -1.83 -4.21 15.54
C VAL A 142 -1.52 -5.70 15.32
N ALA A 143 -0.41 -5.97 14.63
CA ALA A 143 0.00 -7.29 14.19
C ALA A 143 0.63 -8.11 15.32
N PHE A 144 1.52 -7.51 16.11
CA PHE A 144 2.38 -8.20 17.06
C PHE A 144 2.06 -7.87 18.53
N GLY A 145 2.76 -8.57 19.44
CA GLY A 145 2.61 -8.43 20.89
C GLY A 145 1.45 -9.25 21.45
N GLU A 146 1.22 -9.13 22.77
CA GLU A 146 0.25 -9.96 23.46
C GLU A 146 -1.17 -9.88 22.84
N PRO A 147 -1.75 -11.02 22.44
CA PRO A 147 -3.10 -11.14 21.94
C PRO A 147 -4.14 -10.42 22.78
N ARG A 148 -4.95 -9.56 22.14
CA ARG A 148 -6.13 -8.93 22.77
C ARG A 148 -7.41 -9.12 21.94
N GLY A 149 -8.54 -9.17 22.65
CA GLY A 149 -9.87 -9.32 22.07
C GLY A 149 -10.20 -10.75 21.65
N SER A 150 -11.29 -10.88 20.88
CA SER A 150 -11.83 -12.17 20.42
C SER A 150 -10.80 -13.03 19.68
N ARG A 151 -10.91 -14.35 19.86
CA ARG A 151 -10.24 -15.41 19.08
C ARG A 151 -11.27 -16.31 18.36
N ALA A 152 -12.51 -15.82 18.24
CA ALA A 152 -13.55 -16.55 17.54
C ALA A 152 -13.10 -16.84 16.10
N PRO A 153 -13.45 -18.00 15.53
CA PRO A 153 -13.08 -18.33 14.18
C PRO A 153 -13.63 -17.29 13.20
N VAL A 154 -12.87 -17.05 12.13
CA VAL A 154 -13.29 -16.16 11.06
C VAL A 154 -14.01 -16.99 10.00
N GLU A 155 -15.30 -16.76 9.84
CA GLU A 155 -16.06 -17.33 8.72
C GLU A 155 -15.96 -16.38 7.51
N ALA A 156 -14.84 -16.47 6.80
CA ALA A 156 -14.57 -15.62 5.64
C ALA A 156 -13.66 -16.30 4.60
N SER A 157 -13.87 -15.93 3.34
CA SER A 157 -12.95 -16.28 2.26
C SER A 157 -11.73 -15.36 2.26
N TYR A 158 -10.54 -15.94 2.36
CA TYR A 158 -9.28 -15.22 2.21
C TYR A 158 -8.82 -15.09 0.74
N VAL A 159 -9.55 -15.71 -0.20
CA VAL A 159 -9.18 -15.77 -1.61
C VAL A 159 -8.98 -14.36 -2.20
N PRO A 160 -9.90 -13.38 -2.02
CA PRO A 160 -9.69 -12.06 -2.58
C PRO A 160 -8.43 -11.40 -2.05
N MET A 161 -8.17 -11.48 -0.74
CA MET A 161 -6.99 -10.89 -0.10
C MET A 161 -5.70 -11.44 -0.71
N PHE A 162 -5.53 -12.76 -0.71
CA PHE A 162 -4.28 -13.37 -1.20
C PHE A 162 -4.14 -13.30 -2.72
N ALA A 163 -5.24 -13.34 -3.49
CA ALA A 163 -5.19 -13.17 -4.93
C ALA A 163 -4.65 -11.79 -5.31
N HIS A 164 -5.14 -10.72 -4.67
CA HIS A 164 -4.65 -9.37 -4.93
C HIS A 164 -3.18 -9.20 -4.50
N LEU A 165 -2.78 -9.74 -3.34
CA LEU A 165 -1.37 -9.71 -2.90
C LEU A 165 -0.45 -10.48 -3.86
N ALA A 166 -0.89 -11.63 -4.36
CA ALA A 166 -0.14 -12.40 -5.34
C ALA A 166 0.05 -11.62 -6.64
N LEU A 167 -1.00 -10.95 -7.15
CA LEU A 167 -0.89 -10.10 -8.34
C LEU A 167 0.09 -8.93 -8.13
N VAL A 168 0.07 -8.29 -6.95
CA VAL A 168 1.01 -7.21 -6.61
C VAL A 168 2.45 -7.71 -6.54
N LEU A 169 2.67 -8.90 -5.99
CA LEU A 169 3.99 -9.52 -5.92
C LEU A 169 4.48 -9.92 -7.32
N ILE A 170 3.65 -10.60 -8.11
CA ILE A 170 3.98 -11.02 -9.47
C ILE A 170 4.35 -9.78 -10.30
N ALA A 171 3.51 -8.75 -10.30
CA ALA A 171 3.76 -7.53 -11.05
C ALA A 171 5.01 -6.75 -10.58
N GLY A 172 5.39 -6.88 -9.30
CA GLY A 172 6.63 -6.30 -8.78
C GLY A 172 7.89 -7.03 -9.20
N VAL A 173 7.81 -8.35 -9.41
CA VAL A 173 8.92 -9.18 -9.91
C VAL A 173 8.99 -9.17 -11.43
N TYR A 174 7.85 -9.28 -12.11
CA TYR A 174 7.75 -9.40 -13.55
C TYR A 174 6.41 -8.86 -14.06
N LEU A 175 6.48 -7.91 -14.99
CA LEU A 175 5.33 -7.45 -15.75
C LEU A 175 5.43 -7.99 -17.19
N PRO A 176 4.40 -8.72 -17.70
CA PRO A 176 4.39 -9.21 -19.06
C PRO A 176 4.64 -8.11 -20.10
N THR A 177 5.47 -8.40 -21.10
CA THR A 177 5.83 -7.44 -22.17
C THR A 177 4.63 -6.73 -22.80
N PRO A 178 3.51 -7.41 -23.12
CA PRO A 178 2.33 -6.72 -23.67
C PRO A 178 1.77 -5.63 -22.74
N ILE A 179 1.78 -5.87 -21.43
CA ILE A 179 1.31 -4.91 -20.42
C ILE A 179 2.29 -3.74 -20.31
N VAL A 180 3.59 -4.03 -20.32
CA VAL A 180 4.63 -2.98 -20.33
C VAL A 180 4.48 -2.08 -21.55
N LEU A 181 4.34 -2.66 -22.74
CA LEU A 181 4.17 -1.91 -23.99
C LEU A 181 2.87 -1.09 -23.98
N TRP A 182 1.79 -1.62 -23.41
CA TRP A 182 0.54 -0.89 -23.25
C TRP A 182 0.71 0.33 -22.35
N PHE A 183 1.34 0.17 -21.18
CA PHE A 183 1.62 1.29 -20.28
C PHE A 183 2.55 2.32 -20.92
N GLN A 184 3.58 1.88 -21.64
CA GLN A 184 4.49 2.80 -22.35
C GLN A 184 3.76 3.57 -23.46
N HIS A 185 2.85 2.92 -24.18
CA HIS A 185 2.05 3.57 -25.21
C HIS A 185 1.16 4.65 -24.61
N VAL A 186 0.38 4.32 -23.56
CA VAL A 186 -0.48 5.29 -22.87
C VAL A 186 0.34 6.41 -22.24
N ALA A 187 1.47 6.09 -21.60
CA ALA A 187 2.34 7.09 -20.99
C ALA A 187 2.87 8.11 -22.00
N LYS A 188 3.21 7.68 -23.23
CA LYS A 188 3.61 8.59 -24.31
C LYS A 188 2.48 9.49 -24.80
N LEU A 189 1.23 8.99 -24.81
CA LEU A 189 0.06 9.79 -25.19
C LEU A 189 -0.27 10.88 -24.17
N LEU A 190 0.07 10.65 -22.90
CA LEU A 190 -0.15 11.62 -21.81
C LEU A 190 0.91 12.74 -21.76
N GLY A 191 1.98 12.64 -22.57
CA GLY A 191 3.11 13.59 -22.58
C GLY A 191 4.17 13.27 -21.54
#